data_AF-A0A9E1K9F0-F1
#
_entry.id   AF-A0A9E1K9F0-F1
#
_cell.length_a   1.000
_cell.length_b   1.000
_cell.length_c   1.000
_cell.angle_alpha   90.00
_cell.angle_beta   90.00
_cell.angle_gamma   90.00
#
_symmetry.space_group_name_H-M   'P 1'
#
loop_
_entity.id
_entity.type
_entity.pdbx_description
1 polymer ?
#
loop_
_entity_poly.entity_id
_entity_poly.type
_entity_poly.pdbx_seq_one_letter_code
_entity_poly.pdbx_strand_id
1 'polypeptide(L)'
;VPTKMPLIPIKVFEKVKVEHPKMADQLNDFASIFNDELALRKLSSKEYKKKVSGYRSLLSEVLGMRDDMFKLTELQTGFDKMKFVGTLRKEGITVALVQTEGQMGHTVKVGTLIGPNLGIVKTVDENKIVILERYRNYLGEILSRPRNIEFEKNPLHG
;
A
#
# COMPACT_ATOMS: atom_id res chain seq x y z
N VAL A 1 18.74 14.99 1.66
CA VAL A 1 17.82 13.84 1.47
C VAL A 1 17.18 13.92 0.08
N PRO A 2 17.13 12.83 -0.71
CA PRO A 2 16.41 12.82 -1.98
C PRO A 2 14.94 13.14 -1.75
N THR A 3 14.44 14.22 -2.33
CA THR A 3 13.03 14.60 -2.22
C THR A 3 12.19 13.82 -3.22
N LYS A 4 10.95 13.50 -2.84
CA LYS A 4 9.93 12.87 -3.71
C LYS A 4 10.35 11.51 -4.28
N MET A 5 10.92 10.64 -3.46
CA MET A 5 11.12 9.23 -3.82
C MET A 5 9.80 8.47 -3.62
N PRO A 6 9.32 7.70 -4.62
CA PRO A 6 8.08 6.94 -4.48
C PRO A 6 8.17 5.88 -3.38
N LEU A 7 7.02 5.59 -2.77
CA LEU A 7 6.86 4.51 -1.81
C LEU A 7 6.20 3.32 -2.52
N ILE A 8 6.77 2.12 -2.38
CA ILE A 8 6.19 0.91 -2.98
C ILE A 8 5.30 0.23 -1.94
N PRO A 9 3.99 0.00 -2.18
CA PRO A 9 3.18 -0.83 -1.32
C PRO A 9 3.82 -2.21 -1.11
N ILE A 10 3.86 -2.70 0.13
CA ILE A 10 4.62 -3.91 0.45
C ILE A 10 4.17 -5.12 -0.38
N LYS A 11 2.87 -5.18 -0.70
CA LYS A 11 2.30 -6.26 -1.51
C LYS A 11 2.85 -6.26 -2.94
N VAL A 12 3.06 -5.09 -3.52
CA VAL A 12 3.72 -4.96 -4.83
C VAL A 12 5.16 -5.45 -4.74
N PHE A 13 5.91 -5.02 -3.73
CA PHE A 13 7.31 -5.48 -3.57
C PHE A 13 7.41 -6.99 -3.32
N GLU A 14 6.53 -7.57 -2.51
CA GLU A 14 6.45 -9.03 -2.30
C GLU A 14 6.21 -9.77 -3.61
N LYS A 15 5.35 -9.24 -4.49
CA LYS A 15 5.06 -9.83 -5.80
C LYS A 15 6.23 -9.68 -6.78
N VAL A 16 6.85 -8.51 -6.83
CA VAL A 16 8.09 -8.25 -7.59
C VAL A 16 9.21 -9.21 -7.20
N LYS A 17 9.39 -9.50 -5.89
CA LYS A 17 10.40 -10.47 -5.45
C LYS A 17 10.21 -11.87 -6.03
N VAL A 18 8.96 -12.26 -6.26
CA VAL A 18 8.60 -13.59 -6.78
C VAL A 18 8.67 -13.61 -8.30
N GLU A 19 8.08 -12.60 -8.96
CA GLU A 19 7.87 -12.59 -10.41
C GLU A 19 9.03 -11.92 -11.17
N HIS A 20 9.75 -10.98 -10.54
CA HIS A 20 10.83 -10.20 -11.14
C HIS A 20 12.03 -10.06 -10.18
N PRO A 21 12.69 -11.17 -9.79
CA PRO A 21 13.74 -11.17 -8.77
C PRO A 21 14.89 -10.21 -9.09
N LYS A 22 15.30 -10.11 -10.38
CA LYS A 22 16.34 -9.15 -10.80
C LYS A 22 15.99 -7.70 -10.50
N MET A 23 14.71 -7.33 -10.61
CA MET A 23 14.25 -5.98 -10.30
C MET A 23 14.24 -5.75 -8.78
N ALA A 24 13.89 -6.78 -8.00
CA ALA A 24 14.01 -6.74 -6.54
C ALA A 24 15.47 -6.59 -6.09
N ASP A 25 16.42 -7.26 -6.75
CA ASP A 25 17.85 -7.12 -6.48
C ASP A 25 18.31 -5.70 -6.78
N GLN A 26 17.94 -5.13 -7.93
CA GLN A 26 18.24 -3.74 -8.26
C GLN A 26 17.68 -2.75 -7.23
N LEU A 27 16.45 -2.96 -6.74
CA LEU A 27 15.87 -2.13 -5.66
C LEU A 27 16.68 -2.20 -4.37
N ASN A 28 17.27 -3.35 -4.06
CA ASN A 28 18.12 -3.56 -2.88
C ASN A 28 19.52 -2.97 -3.07
N ASP A 29 20.11 -3.12 -4.26
CA ASP A 29 21.40 -2.52 -4.61
C ASP A 29 21.34 -0.99 -4.49
N PHE A 30 20.28 -0.38 -5.05
CA PHE A 30 20.06 1.04 -4.88
C PHE A 30 19.85 1.41 -3.41
N ALA A 31 19.02 0.67 -2.67
CA ALA A 31 18.82 0.94 -1.24
C ALA A 31 20.15 0.89 -0.46
N SER A 32 21.01 -0.11 -0.73
CA SER A 32 22.32 -0.23 -0.10
C SER A 32 23.20 1.00 -0.36
N ILE A 33 23.27 1.47 -1.60
CA ILE A 33 24.00 2.70 -1.96
C ILE A 33 23.43 3.91 -1.22
N PHE A 34 22.10 4.02 -1.12
CA PHE A 34 21.46 5.16 -0.48
C PHE A 34 21.57 5.16 1.05
N ASN A 35 21.84 3.99 1.66
CA ASN A 35 22.16 3.86 3.08
C ASN A 35 23.63 4.17 3.40
N ASP A 36 24.54 4.14 2.41
CA ASP A 36 25.94 4.53 2.59
C ASP A 36 26.12 6.04 2.39
N GLU A 37 25.88 6.82 3.45
CA GLU A 37 26.05 8.27 3.43
C GLU A 37 27.47 8.72 3.03
N LEU A 38 28.50 7.97 3.43
CA LEU A 38 29.89 8.33 3.14
C LEU A 38 30.21 8.15 1.66
N ALA A 39 29.75 7.05 1.05
CA ALA A 39 29.86 6.84 -0.38
C ALA A 39 29.08 7.91 -1.17
N LEU A 40 27.87 8.26 -0.73
CA LEU A 40 27.09 9.31 -1.38
C LEU A 40 27.78 10.67 -1.35
N ARG A 41 28.43 11.05 -0.25
CA ARG A 41 29.16 12.33 -0.12
C ARG A 41 30.39 12.42 -1.03
N LYS A 42 30.97 11.29 -1.42
CA LYS A 42 32.12 11.23 -2.33
C LYS A 42 31.74 11.43 -3.80
N LEU A 43 30.45 11.33 -4.14
CA LEU A 43 29.98 11.50 -5.51
C LEU A 43 29.97 12.96 -5.92
N SER A 44 30.29 13.22 -7.19
CA SER A 44 30.01 14.52 -7.78
C SER A 44 28.50 14.79 -7.82
N SER A 45 28.11 16.07 -7.88
CA SER A 45 26.70 16.47 -8.01
C SER A 45 26.01 15.79 -9.22
N LYS A 46 26.74 15.62 -10.34
CA LYS A 46 26.23 14.96 -11.55
C LYS A 46 25.95 13.48 -11.31
N GLU A 47 26.86 12.77 -10.67
CA GLU A 47 26.71 11.34 -10.37
C GLU A 47 25.60 11.10 -9.35
N TYR A 48 25.54 11.90 -8.30
CA TYR A 48 24.47 11.83 -7.31
C TYR A 48 23.09 12.03 -7.97
N LYS A 49 22.93 13.07 -8.79
CA LYS A 49 21.68 13.32 -9.54
C LYS A 49 21.32 12.15 -10.45
N LYS A 50 22.30 11.55 -11.14
CA LYS A 50 22.10 10.38 -12.00
C LYS A 50 21.59 9.18 -11.19
N LYS A 51 22.19 8.90 -10.02
CA LYS A 51 21.74 7.81 -9.14
C LYS A 51 20.34 8.04 -8.58
N VAL A 52 20.03 9.26 -8.13
CA VAL A 52 18.68 9.63 -7.67
C VAL A 52 17.65 9.45 -8.78
N SER A 53 17.96 9.93 -9.99
CA SER A 53 17.05 9.79 -11.13
C SER A 53 16.83 8.32 -11.50
N GLY A 54 17.91 7.53 -11.61
CA GLY A 54 17.84 6.11 -11.94
C GLY A 54 17.02 5.32 -10.92
N TYR A 55 17.25 5.57 -9.62
CA TYR A 55 16.47 4.88 -8.60
C TYR A 55 15.01 5.33 -8.58
N ARG A 56 14.75 6.62 -8.75
CA ARG A 56 13.36 7.12 -8.86
C ARG A 56 12.63 6.48 -10.04
N SER A 57 13.28 6.35 -11.19
CA SER A 57 12.70 5.67 -12.35
C SER A 57 12.36 4.21 -12.05
N LEU A 58 13.27 3.47 -11.42
CA LEU A 58 13.03 2.08 -11.02
C LEU A 58 11.85 1.95 -10.02
N LEU A 59 11.79 2.83 -9.01
CA LEU A 59 10.68 2.85 -8.06
C LEU A 59 9.33 3.13 -8.75
N SER A 60 9.32 4.06 -9.71
CA SER A 60 8.12 4.37 -10.49
C SER A 60 7.71 3.25 -11.44
N GLU A 61 8.67 2.56 -12.06
CA GLU A 61 8.41 1.40 -12.92
C GLU A 61 7.72 0.29 -12.13
N VAL A 62 8.28 -0.05 -10.96
CA VAL A 62 7.68 -1.05 -10.04
C VAL A 62 6.27 -0.66 -9.63
N LEU A 63 6.00 0.62 -9.37
CA LEU A 63 4.66 1.09 -9.05
C LEU A 63 3.70 0.95 -10.23
N GLY A 64 4.16 1.16 -11.46
CA GLY A 64 3.38 0.99 -12.68
C GLY A 64 2.92 -0.44 -12.91
N MET A 65 3.67 -1.43 -12.41
CA MET A 65 3.34 -2.86 -12.54
C MET A 65 2.21 -3.31 -11.62
N ARG A 66 1.76 -2.46 -10.68
CA ARG A 66 0.74 -2.82 -9.67
C ARG A 66 -0.52 -3.39 -10.30
N ASP A 67 -1.04 -2.72 -11.33
CA ASP A 67 -2.35 -3.04 -11.90
C ASP A 67 -2.31 -4.36 -12.69
N ASP A 68 -1.15 -4.69 -13.27
CA ASP A 68 -0.91 -5.98 -13.94
C ASP A 68 -0.72 -7.11 -12.92
N MET A 69 -0.08 -6.81 -11.80
CA MET A 69 0.21 -7.79 -10.73
C MET A 69 -1.02 -8.12 -9.88
N PHE A 70 -2.01 -7.25 -9.78
CA PHE A 70 -3.16 -7.44 -8.91
C PHE A 70 -4.45 -7.33 -9.69
N LYS A 71 -5.34 -8.31 -9.53
CA LYS A 71 -6.74 -8.16 -9.94
C LYS A 71 -7.41 -7.14 -9.03
N LEU A 72 -7.31 -5.87 -9.38
CA LEU A 72 -7.88 -4.78 -8.59
C LEU A 72 -9.39 -4.92 -8.52
N THR A 73 -9.90 -4.98 -7.30
CA THR A 73 -11.33 -4.93 -6.99
C THR A 73 -11.76 -3.49 -6.75
N GLU A 74 -13.06 -3.21 -6.71
CA GLU A 74 -13.58 -1.91 -6.28
C GLU A 74 -13.11 -1.49 -4.88
N LEU A 75 -12.72 -2.45 -4.04
CA LEU A 75 -12.08 -2.18 -2.74
C LEU A 75 -10.68 -1.55 -2.85
N GLN A 76 -10.06 -1.44 -4.04
CA GLN A 76 -8.76 -0.79 -4.25
C GLN A 76 -8.93 0.69 -4.67
N THR A 77 -9.88 1.38 -4.03
CA THR A 77 -10.16 2.81 -4.23
C THR A 77 -9.79 3.61 -2.98
N GLY A 78 -9.96 4.93 -3.01
CA GLY A 78 -9.76 5.81 -1.85
C GLY A 78 -10.68 5.44 -0.68
N PHE A 79 -10.18 5.58 0.56
CA PHE A 79 -10.99 5.27 1.76
C PHE A 79 -12.18 6.21 1.93
N ASP A 80 -12.08 7.43 1.43
CA ASP A 80 -13.16 8.43 1.34
C ASP A 80 -14.33 7.98 0.44
N LYS A 81 -14.08 6.98 -0.41
CA LYS A 81 -15.04 6.42 -1.37
C LYS A 81 -15.68 5.12 -0.86
N MET A 82 -15.48 4.82 0.42
CA MET A 82 -15.96 3.61 1.08
C MET A 82 -16.74 3.97 2.33
N LYS A 83 -17.84 3.27 2.56
CA LYS A 83 -18.66 3.41 3.75
C LYS A 83 -18.76 2.09 4.47
N PHE A 84 -18.45 2.09 5.77
CA PHE A 84 -18.68 0.93 6.62
C PHE A 84 -20.13 0.96 7.11
N VAL A 85 -20.95 0.03 6.60
CA VAL A 85 -22.42 0.04 6.78
C VAL A 85 -22.93 -1.01 7.75
N GLY A 86 -22.05 -1.86 8.29
CA GLY A 86 -22.39 -2.78 9.38
C GLY A 86 -21.51 -4.02 9.40
N THR A 87 -21.71 -4.88 10.38
CA THR A 87 -21.04 -6.18 10.44
C THR A 87 -22.04 -7.31 10.22
N LEU A 88 -21.56 -8.41 9.68
CA LEU A 88 -22.27 -9.67 9.60
C LEU A 88 -21.44 -10.72 10.33
N ARG A 89 -22.09 -11.56 11.13
CA ARG A 89 -21.45 -12.69 11.78
C ARG A 89 -22.03 -13.98 11.23
N LYS A 90 -21.17 -14.84 10.68
CA LYS A 90 -21.54 -16.17 10.20
C LYS A 90 -20.50 -17.18 10.66
N GLU A 91 -20.93 -18.28 11.28
CA GLU A 91 -20.04 -19.39 11.69
C GLU A 91 -18.87 -18.92 12.58
N GLY A 92 -19.11 -17.95 13.46
CA GLY A 92 -18.09 -17.38 14.34
C GLY A 92 -17.14 -16.38 13.67
N ILE A 93 -17.23 -16.18 12.36
CA ILE A 93 -16.45 -15.21 11.60
C ILE A 93 -17.23 -13.89 11.50
N THR A 94 -16.62 -12.81 11.97
CA THR A 94 -17.12 -11.44 11.78
C THR A 94 -16.56 -10.90 10.46
N VAL A 95 -17.46 -10.41 9.60
CA VAL A 95 -17.11 -9.67 8.38
C VAL A 95 -17.75 -8.28 8.42
N ALA A 96 -17.06 -7.31 7.86
CA ALA A 96 -17.60 -5.97 7.63
C ALA A 96 -18.35 -5.93 6.30
N LEU A 97 -19.43 -5.15 6.27
CA LEU A 97 -20.14 -4.74 5.07
C LEU A 97 -19.63 -3.36 4.68
N VAL A 98 -19.02 -3.26 3.50
CA VAL A 98 -18.46 -2.01 2.96
C VAL A 98 -19.18 -1.67 1.66
N GLN A 99 -19.71 -0.47 1.57
CA GLN A 99 -20.30 0.06 0.34
C GLN A 99 -19.27 0.96 -0.36
N THR A 100 -19.02 0.72 -1.65
CA THR A 100 -18.19 1.59 -2.50
C THR A 100 -19.04 2.66 -3.21
N GLU A 101 -18.43 3.67 -3.83
CA GLU A 101 -19.13 4.72 -4.61
C GLU A 101 -20.15 4.18 -5.63
N GLY A 102 -19.94 2.98 -6.18
CA GLY A 102 -20.89 2.33 -7.10
C GLY A 102 -22.15 1.78 -6.44
N GLN A 103 -22.36 2.03 -5.15
CA GLN A 103 -23.40 1.47 -4.29
C GLN A 103 -23.36 -0.05 -4.14
N MET A 104 -22.32 -0.71 -4.64
CA MET A 104 -22.13 -2.15 -4.47
C MET A 104 -21.66 -2.46 -3.06
N GLY A 105 -22.33 -3.43 -2.42
CA GLY A 105 -21.97 -3.95 -1.11
C GLY A 105 -20.91 -5.05 -1.23
N HIS A 106 -19.83 -4.90 -0.46
CA HIS A 106 -18.72 -5.84 -0.39
C HIS A 106 -18.60 -6.39 1.03
N THR A 107 -18.21 -7.66 1.16
CA THR A 107 -17.83 -8.23 2.46
C THR A 107 -16.32 -8.17 2.62
N VAL A 108 -15.86 -7.68 3.77
CA VAL A 108 -14.44 -7.49 4.07
C VAL A 108 -14.14 -8.18 5.41
N LYS A 109 -13.08 -8.99 5.45
CA LYS A 109 -12.65 -9.71 6.65
C LYS A 109 -11.18 -9.49 6.92
N VAL A 110 -10.70 -9.93 8.08
CA VAL A 110 -9.26 -9.93 8.37
C VAL A 110 -8.50 -10.63 7.24
N GLY A 111 -7.46 -9.96 6.73
CA GLY A 111 -6.66 -10.43 5.59
C GLY A 111 -7.12 -9.91 4.22
N THR A 112 -8.32 -9.35 4.08
CA THR A 112 -8.76 -8.73 2.82
C THR A 112 -7.88 -7.54 2.45
N LEU A 113 -7.51 -7.43 1.17
CA LEU A 113 -6.83 -6.26 0.61
C LEU A 113 -7.84 -5.14 0.35
N ILE A 114 -7.52 -3.92 0.73
CA ILE A 114 -8.40 -2.75 0.62
C ILE A 114 -7.60 -1.44 0.62
N GLY A 115 -8.17 -0.41 0.01
CA GLY A 115 -7.56 0.90 -0.12
C GLY A 115 -6.63 1.00 -1.33
N PRO A 116 -6.18 2.23 -1.68
CA PRO A 116 -5.43 2.45 -2.92
C PRO A 116 -4.02 1.83 -2.90
N ASN A 117 -3.51 1.49 -1.72
CA ASN A 117 -2.17 0.96 -1.52
C ASN A 117 -2.18 -0.51 -1.03
N LEU A 118 -3.20 -1.29 -1.38
CA LEU A 118 -3.28 -2.71 -1.05
C LEU A 118 -3.09 -2.97 0.46
N GLY A 119 -3.73 -2.13 1.28
CA GLY A 119 -3.72 -2.27 2.73
C GLY A 119 -4.40 -3.56 3.15
N ILE A 120 -4.01 -4.12 4.30
CA ILE A 120 -4.58 -5.37 4.79
C ILE A 120 -5.48 -5.06 5.98
N VAL A 121 -6.72 -5.56 5.96
CA VAL A 121 -7.59 -5.51 7.13
C VAL A 121 -6.98 -6.32 8.27
N LYS A 122 -6.74 -5.65 9.40
CA LYS A 122 -6.18 -6.24 10.62
C LYS A 122 -7.26 -6.61 11.61
N THR A 123 -8.26 -5.74 11.78
CA THR A 123 -9.38 -5.99 12.67
C THR A 123 -10.67 -5.47 12.05
N VAL A 124 -11.77 -6.14 12.39
CA VAL A 124 -13.13 -5.69 12.15
C VAL A 124 -13.83 -5.74 13.50
N ASP A 125 -14.32 -4.60 13.96
CA ASP A 125 -15.20 -4.50 15.12
C ASP A 125 -16.49 -3.75 14.73
N GLU A 126 -17.40 -3.56 15.70
CA GLU A 126 -18.70 -2.94 15.46
C GLU A 126 -18.62 -1.46 15.08
N ASN A 127 -17.51 -0.80 15.40
CA ASN A 127 -17.34 0.64 15.22
C ASN A 127 -16.40 0.99 14.07
N LYS A 128 -15.45 0.12 13.73
CA LYS A 128 -14.48 0.38 12.66
C LYS A 128 -13.86 -0.85 12.04
N ILE A 129 -13.32 -0.62 10.86
CA ILE A 129 -12.38 -1.50 10.17
C ILE A 129 -10.98 -0.90 10.32
N VAL A 130 -10.04 -1.63 10.91
CA VAL A 130 -8.63 -1.20 10.98
C VAL A 130 -7.84 -1.85 9.85
N ILE A 131 -7.21 -1.01 9.03
CA ILE A 131 -6.42 -1.38 7.88
C ILE A 131 -4.96 -0.99 8.12
N LEU A 132 -4.03 -1.87 7.76
CA LEU A 132 -2.61 -1.56 7.80
C LEU A 132 -2.07 -1.49 6.38
N GLU A 133 -1.75 -0.28 5.92
CA GLU A 133 -0.92 -0.06 4.74
C GLU A 133 0.54 -0.17 5.16
N ARG A 134 1.36 -0.88 4.38
CA ARG A 134 2.81 -0.95 4.59
C ARG A 134 3.52 -0.60 3.30
N TYR A 135 4.65 0.07 3.42
CA TYR A 135 5.39 0.61 2.27
C TYR A 135 6.87 0.34 2.43
N ARG A 136 7.55 -0.03 1.34
CA ARG A 136 9.01 0.03 1.25
C ARG A 136 9.41 1.42 0.73
N ASN A 137 10.27 2.12 1.46
CA ASN A 137 10.85 3.37 0.98
C ASN A 137 12.15 3.14 0.17
N TYR A 138 12.78 4.22 -0.27
CA TYR A 138 14.04 4.16 -1.04
C TYR A 138 15.25 3.69 -0.20
N LEU A 139 15.17 3.71 1.13
CA LEU A 139 16.20 3.13 1.99
C LEU A 139 15.99 1.62 2.20
N GLY A 140 14.92 1.05 1.64
CA GLY A 140 14.53 -0.35 1.88
C GLY A 140 13.80 -0.56 3.21
N GLU A 141 13.53 0.49 3.96
CA GLU A 141 12.81 0.42 5.23
C GLU A 141 11.32 0.19 4.99
N ILE A 142 10.69 -0.57 5.89
CA ILE A 142 9.26 -0.81 5.85
C ILE A 142 8.53 0.15 6.79
N LEU A 143 7.83 1.11 6.19
CA LEU A 143 6.96 2.04 6.87
C LEU A 143 5.57 1.42 7.05
N SER A 144 4.95 1.67 8.20
CA SER A 144 3.59 1.19 8.50
C SER A 144 2.67 2.38 8.72
N ARG A 145 1.48 2.35 8.11
CA ARG A 145 0.48 3.40 8.23
C ARG A 145 -0.88 2.76 8.55
N PRO A 146 -1.37 2.87 9.80
CA PRO A 146 -2.73 2.47 10.13
C PRO A 146 -3.74 3.42 9.46
N ARG A 147 -4.86 2.85 9.04
CA ARG A 147 -6.01 3.53 8.46
C ARG A 147 -7.27 2.94 9.08
N ASN A 148 -8.31 3.75 9.24
CA ASN A 148 -9.60 3.28 9.71
C ASN A 148 -10.68 3.65 8.70
N ILE A 149 -11.68 2.79 8.57
CA ILE A 149 -13.00 3.16 8.07
C ILE A 149 -13.95 3.04 9.26
N GLU A 150 -14.40 4.19 9.76
CA GLU A 150 -15.32 4.25 10.90
C GLU A 150 -16.75 3.96 10.44
N PHE A 151 -17.57 3.43 11.33
CA PHE A 151 -18.96 3.08 11.06
C PHE A 151 -19.77 4.37 10.92
N GLU A 152 -20.42 4.55 9.77
CA GLU A 152 -21.38 5.64 9.57
C GLU A 152 -22.72 5.21 10.13
N LYS A 153 -23.10 5.71 11.32
CA LYS A 153 -24.49 5.68 11.75
C LYS A 153 -25.29 6.54 10.77
N ASN A 154 -26.02 5.92 9.85
CA ASN A 154 -27.09 6.63 9.17
C ASN A 154 -28.09 7.09 10.25
N PRO A 155 -28.37 8.40 10.41
CA PRO A 155 -29.53 8.81 11.16
C PRO A 155 -30.73 8.21 10.42
N LEU A 156 -31.39 7.24 11.05
CA LEU A 156 -32.66 6.73 10.56
C LEU A 156 -33.61 7.93 10.48
N HIS A 157 -33.87 8.41 9.26
CA HIS A 157 -35.04 9.24 9.00
C HIS A 157 -36.25 8.32 9.17
N GLY A 158 -36.76 8.27 10.40
CA GLY A 158 -38.11 7.79 10.72
C GLY A 158 -39.12 8.92 10.59
#